data_AF-A0A526PWR6-F1
#
_entry.id   AF-A0A526PWR6-F1
#
_cell.length_a   1.000
_cell.length_b   1.000
_cell.length_c   1.000
_cell.angle_alpha   90.00
_cell.angle_beta   90.00
_cell.angle_gamma   90.00
#
_symmetry.space_group_name_H-M   'P 1'
#
loop_
_entity.id
_entity.type
_entity.pdbx_description
1 polymer ?
#
loop_
_entity_poly.entity_id
_entity_poly.type
_entity_poly.pdbx_seq_one_letter_code
_entity_poly.pdbx_strand_id
1 'polypeptide(L)'
;GIDIISVTYDLIFDPRFRDAAPTCFAIPGDEQAKMGATTDDILRTAVKLRAASADAMYCSASLQTIRRLRDEHIPVCGHVGLVPAHATWTGGFKAVGKTAESAAFVWKQVKDLEAAGAFAAEIE
;
A
#
# COMPACT_ATOMS: atom_id res chain seq x y z
N GLY A 1 -6.55 -1.83 -22.03
CA GLY A 1 -5.84 -1.13 -20.94
C GLY A 1 -5.53 -2.12 -19.84
N ILE A 2 -4.90 -1.69 -18.75
CA ILE A 2 -4.82 -2.48 -17.51
C ILE A 2 -5.90 -1.94 -16.58
N ASP A 3 -6.86 -2.76 -16.19
CA ASP A 3 -7.85 -2.41 -15.18
C ASP A 3 -7.23 -2.68 -13.80
N ILE A 4 -7.20 -1.66 -12.94
CA ILE A 4 -6.60 -1.74 -11.61
C ILE A 4 -7.72 -1.68 -10.57
N ILE A 5 -7.65 -2.53 -9.56
CA ILE A 5 -8.58 -2.53 -8.42
C ILE A 5 -7.84 -2.61 -7.10
N SER A 6 -8.24 -1.80 -6.13
CA SER A 6 -7.92 -2.04 -4.73
C SER A 6 -9.01 -2.88 -4.09
N VAL A 7 -8.59 -3.84 -3.25
CA VAL A 7 -9.49 -4.80 -2.61
C VAL A 7 -9.05 -5.06 -1.18
N THR A 8 -9.95 -5.58 -0.34
CA THR A 8 -9.56 -6.01 1.01
C THR A 8 -8.81 -7.34 0.97
N TYR A 9 -8.14 -7.69 2.09
CA TYR A 9 -7.47 -8.98 2.20
C TYR A 9 -8.46 -10.14 2.14
N ASP A 10 -9.65 -9.98 2.73
CA ASP A 10 -10.67 -11.02 2.73
C ASP A 10 -11.18 -11.30 1.30
N LEU A 11 -11.25 -10.28 0.44
CA LEU A 11 -11.71 -10.46 -0.94
C LEU A 11 -10.67 -11.16 -1.81
N ILE A 12 -9.37 -10.85 -1.65
CA ILE A 12 -8.32 -11.53 -2.42
C ILE A 12 -8.12 -12.98 -1.98
N PHE A 13 -8.40 -13.31 -0.72
CA PHE A 13 -8.36 -14.69 -0.21
C PHE A 13 -9.59 -15.52 -0.61
N ASP A 14 -10.66 -14.91 -1.12
CA ASP A 14 -11.80 -15.66 -1.64
C ASP A 14 -11.39 -16.38 -2.93
N PRO A 15 -11.50 -17.72 -3.01
CA PRO A 15 -11.08 -18.48 -4.19
C PRO A 15 -11.83 -18.10 -5.47
N ARG A 16 -12.99 -17.45 -5.35
CA ARG A 16 -13.81 -17.00 -6.50
C ARG A 16 -13.35 -15.66 -7.06
N PHE A 17 -12.39 -14.98 -6.42
CA PHE A 17 -11.96 -13.64 -6.83
C PHE A 17 -11.51 -13.60 -8.29
N ARG A 18 -10.67 -14.57 -8.71
CA ARG A 18 -10.18 -14.62 -10.09
C ARG A 18 -11.20 -15.14 -11.10
N ASP A 19 -12.28 -15.77 -10.66
CA ASP A 19 -13.42 -16.04 -11.54
C ASP A 19 -14.20 -14.76 -11.87
N ALA A 20 -14.33 -13.86 -10.89
CA ALA A 20 -15.04 -12.58 -11.04
C ALA A 20 -14.19 -11.47 -11.67
N ALA A 21 -12.88 -11.43 -11.38
CA ALA A 21 -11.92 -10.44 -11.85
C ALA A 21 -10.66 -11.10 -12.43
N PRO A 22 -10.77 -11.81 -13.56
CA PRO A 22 -9.71 -12.66 -14.10
C PRO A 22 -8.47 -11.90 -14.56
N THR A 23 -8.63 -10.63 -14.98
CA THR A 23 -7.58 -9.85 -15.64
C THR A 23 -7.24 -8.53 -14.94
N CYS A 24 -7.96 -8.16 -13.88
CA CYS A 24 -7.69 -6.92 -13.16
C CYS A 24 -6.39 -7.03 -12.37
N PHE A 25 -5.57 -5.99 -12.39
CA PHE A 25 -4.40 -5.85 -11.53
C PHE A 25 -4.86 -5.52 -10.11
N ALA A 26 -4.76 -6.49 -9.21
CA ALA A 26 -5.31 -6.43 -7.86
C ALA A 26 -4.26 -5.98 -6.84
N ILE A 27 -4.58 -4.90 -6.13
CA ILE A 27 -3.74 -4.32 -5.08
C ILE A 27 -4.47 -4.41 -3.74
N PRO A 28 -4.38 -5.55 -3.03
CA PRO A 28 -4.96 -5.69 -1.71
C PRO A 28 -4.38 -4.72 -0.68
N GLY A 29 -5.25 -4.08 0.08
CA GLY A 29 -4.95 -3.22 1.23
C GLY A 29 -5.99 -3.42 2.33
N ASP A 30 -5.57 -3.27 3.58
CA ASP A 30 -6.45 -3.44 4.74
C ASP A 30 -5.90 -2.68 5.95
N GLU A 31 -6.57 -2.78 7.09
CA GLU A 31 -6.14 -2.16 8.34
C GLU A 31 -4.74 -2.63 8.78
N GLN A 32 -4.00 -1.74 9.43
CA GLN A 32 -2.63 -2.03 9.91
C GLN A 32 -2.55 -3.30 10.77
N ALA A 33 -3.60 -3.59 11.55
CA ALA A 33 -3.70 -4.78 12.38
C ALA A 33 -3.67 -6.09 11.58
N LYS A 34 -4.23 -6.11 10.36
CA LYS A 34 -4.17 -7.28 9.46
C LYS A 34 -2.86 -7.37 8.69
N MET A 35 -2.23 -6.22 8.41
CA MET A 35 -0.98 -6.14 7.65
C MET A 35 0.19 -6.77 8.42
N GLY A 36 0.32 -6.47 9.71
CA GLY A 36 1.38 -6.97 10.59
C GLY A 36 2.14 -5.86 11.31
N ALA A 37 2.72 -6.19 12.47
CA ALA A 37 3.39 -5.22 13.34
C ALA A 37 4.86 -5.00 12.97
N THR A 38 5.53 -6.00 12.42
CA THR A 38 6.95 -5.96 12.07
C THR A 38 7.17 -6.12 10.56
N THR A 39 8.35 -5.75 10.06
CA THR A 39 8.71 -6.00 8.65
C THR A 39 8.58 -7.47 8.27
N ASP A 40 8.96 -8.40 9.16
CA ASP A 40 8.89 -9.83 8.91
C ASP A 40 7.44 -10.34 8.88
N ASP A 41 6.56 -9.81 9.74
CA ASP A 41 5.12 -10.13 9.68
C ASP A 41 4.52 -9.64 8.36
N ILE A 42 4.85 -8.42 7.95
CA ILE A 42 4.37 -7.81 6.71
C ILE A 42 4.86 -8.60 5.49
N LEU A 43 6.11 -9.06 5.50
CA LEU A 43 6.64 -9.96 4.47
C LEU A 43 5.86 -11.28 4.39
N ARG A 44 5.55 -11.90 5.55
CA ARG A 44 4.71 -13.11 5.58
C ARG A 44 3.31 -12.84 5.03
N THR A 45 2.71 -11.70 5.35
CA THR A 45 1.41 -11.29 4.81
C THR A 45 1.49 -11.12 3.30
N ALA A 46 2.50 -10.41 2.79
CA ALA A 46 2.70 -10.19 1.37
C ALA A 46 2.87 -11.50 0.58
N VAL A 47 3.60 -12.47 1.12
CA VAL A 47 3.74 -13.81 0.52
C VAL A 47 2.39 -14.53 0.44
N LYS A 48 1.56 -14.44 1.49
CA LYS A 48 0.20 -15.01 1.48
C LYS A 48 -0.68 -14.33 0.43
N LEU A 49 -0.67 -13.00 0.34
CA LEU A 49 -1.43 -12.25 -0.65
C LEU A 49 -1.03 -12.65 -2.08
N ARG A 50 0.27 -12.75 -2.36
CA ARG A 50 0.78 -13.18 -3.66
C ARG A 50 0.38 -14.63 -3.98
N ALA A 51 0.41 -15.54 -2.99
CA ALA A 51 -0.09 -16.90 -3.17
C ALA A 51 -1.60 -16.95 -3.45
N ALA A 52 -2.35 -15.96 -2.98
CA ALA A 52 -3.77 -15.74 -3.30
C ALA A 52 -3.98 -14.94 -4.60
N SER A 53 -2.96 -14.90 -5.47
CA SER A 53 -3.00 -14.21 -6.76
C SER A 53 -3.07 -12.69 -6.69
N ALA A 54 -2.65 -12.02 -5.61
CA ALA A 54 -2.44 -10.58 -5.62
C ALA A 54 -1.30 -10.17 -6.57
N ASP A 55 -1.45 -9.06 -7.28
CA ASP A 55 -0.42 -8.55 -8.21
C ASP A 55 0.55 -7.59 -7.52
N ALA A 56 0.09 -6.88 -6.49
CA ALA A 56 0.87 -5.99 -5.65
C ALA A 56 0.33 -5.98 -4.22
N MET A 57 0.97 -5.23 -3.34
CA MET A 57 0.48 -4.97 -1.99
C MET A 57 0.34 -3.47 -1.77
N TYR A 58 -0.80 -3.07 -1.22
CA TYR A 58 -0.92 -1.76 -0.61
C TYR A 58 -0.23 -1.77 0.74
N CYS A 59 0.71 -0.86 0.98
CA CYS A 59 1.52 -0.85 2.20
C CYS A 59 1.88 0.57 2.63
N SER A 60 1.31 1.01 3.75
CA SER A 60 1.61 2.28 4.40
C SER A 60 2.68 2.16 5.50
N ALA A 61 3.42 1.05 5.55
CA ALA A 61 4.46 0.83 6.54
C ALA A 61 5.70 1.70 6.29
N SER A 62 6.71 1.57 7.16
CA SER A 62 7.96 2.33 7.04
C SER A 62 8.66 2.12 5.68
N LEU A 63 9.41 3.14 5.25
CA LEU A 63 10.25 3.05 4.05
C LEU A 63 11.26 1.89 4.12
N GLN A 64 11.70 1.50 5.32
CA GLN A 64 12.54 0.32 5.52
C GLN A 64 11.77 -0.95 5.13
N THR A 65 10.54 -1.11 5.58
CA THR A 65 9.69 -2.24 5.19
C THR A 65 9.46 -2.28 3.69
N ILE A 66 9.19 -1.14 3.06
CA ILE A 66 8.98 -1.05 1.61
C ILE A 66 10.24 -1.47 0.85
N ARG A 67 11.43 -1.03 1.26
CA ARG A 67 12.70 -1.50 0.66
C ARG A 67 12.86 -3.01 0.79
N ARG A 68 12.52 -3.58 1.95
CA ARG A 68 12.59 -5.03 2.16
C ARG A 68 11.60 -5.80 1.29
N LEU A 69 10.38 -5.30 1.10
CA LEU A 69 9.41 -5.89 0.16
C LEU A 69 9.93 -5.84 -1.29
N ARG A 70 10.50 -4.70 -1.70
CA ARG A 70 11.16 -4.56 -3.01
C ARG A 70 12.30 -5.56 -3.19
N ASP A 71 13.16 -5.73 -2.19
CA ASP A 71 14.30 -6.66 -2.25
C ASP A 71 13.83 -8.12 -2.45
N GLU A 72 12.64 -8.46 -1.95
CA GLU A 72 11.97 -9.74 -2.17
C GLU A 72 11.07 -9.77 -3.43
N HIS A 73 11.20 -8.76 -4.31
CA HIS A 73 10.47 -8.63 -5.57
C HIS A 73 8.94 -8.56 -5.40
N ILE A 74 8.46 -7.95 -4.31
CA ILE A 74 7.04 -7.71 -4.05
C ILE A 74 6.70 -6.27 -4.44
N PRO A 75 5.84 -6.03 -5.45
CA PRO A 75 5.44 -4.69 -5.84
C PRO A 75 4.59 -4.03 -4.76
N VAL A 76 4.91 -2.77 -4.45
CA VAL A 76 4.20 -2.00 -3.41
C VAL A 76 3.59 -0.72 -3.97
N CYS A 77 2.30 -0.53 -3.69
CA CYS A 77 1.65 0.78 -3.71
C CYS A 77 1.74 1.37 -2.30
N GLY A 78 2.46 2.49 -2.14
CA GLY A 78 2.55 3.20 -0.87
C GLY A 78 1.38 4.18 -0.67
N HIS A 79 1.33 4.85 0.48
CA HIS A 79 0.34 5.89 0.77
C HIS A 79 1.02 7.11 1.38
N VAL A 80 0.69 8.30 0.89
CA VAL A 80 1.17 9.60 1.39
C VAL A 80 0.00 10.57 1.63
N GLY A 81 0.26 11.66 2.33
CA GLY A 81 -0.78 12.64 2.67
C GLY A 81 -1.53 12.23 3.92
N LEU A 82 -2.86 12.20 3.86
CA LEU A 82 -3.71 11.66 4.92
C LEU A 82 -3.69 10.13 4.85
N VAL A 83 -2.75 9.50 5.56
CA VAL A 83 -2.81 8.05 5.76
C VAL A 83 -3.74 7.76 6.94
N PRO A 84 -4.88 7.06 6.79
CA PRO A 84 -5.85 6.85 7.88
C PRO A 84 -5.23 6.24 9.15
N ALA A 85 -4.36 5.25 9.00
CA ALA A 85 -3.64 4.61 10.11
C ALA A 85 -2.70 5.59 10.85
N HIS A 86 -2.31 6.68 10.20
CA HIS A 86 -1.42 7.71 10.73
C HIS A 86 -2.14 9.04 10.97
N ALA A 87 -3.47 9.06 10.99
CA ALA A 87 -4.25 10.30 11.07
C ALA A 87 -3.90 11.18 12.28
N THR A 88 -3.36 10.62 13.37
CA THR A 88 -2.86 11.40 14.51
C THR A 88 -1.71 12.33 14.14
N TRP A 89 -0.83 11.94 13.20
CA TRP A 89 0.29 12.75 12.71
C TRP A 89 -0.17 13.95 11.89
N THR A 90 -1.35 13.87 11.27
CA THR A 90 -1.98 14.95 10.50
C THR A 90 -2.99 15.76 11.33
N GLY A 91 -3.12 15.47 12.63
CA GLY A 91 -4.06 16.14 13.53
C GLY A 91 -5.51 15.73 13.30
N GLY A 92 -5.74 14.47 12.96
CA GLY A 92 -7.01 13.84 12.62
C GLY A 92 -7.17 13.58 11.13
N PHE A 93 -8.38 13.13 10.75
CA PHE A 93 -8.81 12.98 9.35
C PHE A 93 -8.99 14.36 8.71
N LYS A 94 -7.91 14.90 8.15
CA LYS A 94 -7.87 16.22 7.54
C LYS A 94 -7.08 16.16 6.25
N ALA A 95 -7.58 16.86 5.24
CA ALA A 95 -6.87 17.03 3.97
C ALA A 95 -5.48 17.65 4.18
N VAL A 96 -4.46 16.98 3.64
CA VAL A 96 -3.05 17.41 3.63
C VAL A 96 -2.73 18.04 2.26
N GLY A 97 -1.75 18.94 2.19
CA GLY A 97 -1.34 19.54 0.91
C GLY A 97 -2.07 20.82 0.50
N LYS A 98 -2.89 21.40 1.39
CA LYS A 98 -3.65 22.65 1.11
C LYS A 98 -2.81 23.93 1.14
N THR A 99 -1.56 23.85 1.57
CA THR A 99 -0.60 24.96 1.61
C THR A 99 0.65 24.57 0.83
N ALA A 100 1.41 25.54 0.32
CA ALA A 100 2.65 25.25 -0.39
C ALA A 100 3.63 24.39 0.44
N GLU A 101 3.73 24.66 1.74
CA GLU A 101 4.54 23.87 2.67
C GLU A 101 4.03 22.42 2.82
N SER A 102 2.73 22.23 3.07
CA SER A 102 2.17 20.88 3.21
C SER A 102 2.16 20.10 1.89
N ALA A 103 2.05 20.78 0.74
CA ALA A 103 2.20 20.16 -0.57
C ALA A 103 3.64 19.71 -0.83
N ALA A 104 4.64 20.53 -0.45
CA ALA A 104 6.05 20.16 -0.52
C ALA A 104 6.36 18.94 0.38
N PHE A 105 5.70 18.84 1.53
CA PHE A 105 5.79 17.67 2.40
C PHE A 105 5.23 16.39 1.73
N VAL A 106 4.04 16.45 1.12
CA VAL A 106 3.46 15.31 0.38
C VAL A 106 4.38 14.92 -0.79
N TRP A 107 4.86 15.90 -1.55
CA TRP A 107 5.83 15.66 -2.63
C TRP A 107 7.08 14.93 -2.14
N LYS A 108 7.65 15.35 -1.01
CA LYS A 108 8.80 14.66 -0.41
C LYS A 108 8.47 13.21 -0.07
N GLN A 109 7.31 12.94 0.52
CA GLN A 109 6.89 11.57 0.84
C GLN A 109 6.78 10.71 -0.43
N VAL A 110 6.25 11.24 -1.54
CA VAL A 110 6.22 10.52 -2.83
C VAL A 110 7.63 10.18 -3.30
N LYS A 111 8.57 11.13 -3.24
CA LYS A 111 9.97 10.89 -3.61
C LYS A 111 10.66 9.88 -2.69
N ASP A 112 10.33 9.89 -1.41
CA ASP A 112 10.85 8.93 -0.44
C ASP A 112 10.31 7.51 -0.72
N LEU A 113 9.03 7.37 -1.11
CA LEU A 113 8.44 6.10 -1.54
C LEU A 113 9.08 5.58 -2.83
N GLU A 114 9.23 6.44 -3.83
CA GLU A 114 9.92 6.12 -5.09
C GLU A 114 11.35 5.62 -4.80
N ALA A 115 12.11 6.32 -3.95
CA ALA A 115 13.46 5.92 -3.57
C ALA A 115 13.48 4.61 -2.74
N ALA A 116 12.43 4.31 -2.00
CA ALA A 116 12.27 3.01 -1.34
C ALA A 116 11.96 1.88 -2.32
N GLY A 117 11.45 2.21 -3.51
CA GLY A 117 11.10 1.28 -4.60
C GLY A 117 9.63 0.88 -4.63
N ALA A 118 8.75 1.68 -4.03
CA ALA A 118 7.32 1.59 -4.35
C ALA A 118 7.11 1.96 -5.83
N PHE A 119 6.24 1.23 -6.53
CA PHE A 119 5.94 1.52 -7.93
C PHE A 119 4.80 2.53 -8.10
N ALA A 120 4.01 2.72 -7.04
CA ALA A 120 2.88 3.64 -7.00
C ALA A 120 2.76 4.27 -5.60
N ALA A 121 2.07 5.40 -5.55
CA ALA A 121 1.67 6.05 -4.32
C ALA A 121 0.20 6.47 -4.43
N GLU A 122 -0.62 6.02 -3.49
CA GLU A 122 -1.92 6.64 -3.21
C GLU A 122 -1.68 7.95 -2.45
N ILE A 123 -2.50 8.96 -2.76
CA ILE A 123 -2.41 10.30 -2.20
C ILE A 123 -3.81 10.68 -1.72
N GLU A 124 -3.97 10.88 -0.41
CA GLU A 124 -5.21 11.32 0.24
C GLU A 124 -5.04 12.68 0.95
#